data_AF-A0A843KZ44-F1
#
_entry.id   AF-A0A843KZ44-F1
#
_cell.length_a   1.000
_cell.length_b   1.000
_cell.length_c   1.000
_cell.angle_alpha   90.00
_cell.angle_beta   90.00
_cell.angle_gamma   90.00
#
_symmetry.space_group_name_H-M   'P 1'
#
loop_
_entity.id
_entity.type
_entity.pdbx_description
1 polymer ?
#
loop_
_entity_poly.entity_id
_entity_poly.type
_entity_poly.pdbx_seq_one_letter_code
_entity_poly.pdbx_strand_id
1 'polypeptide(L)'
;MPKKESSEDFKKEEKISAIANAHVTTNVTFLFVAVTLLTFVVTIKNELFLRDQLLLTQLGISIILFAYSIFARSKLIGSYNRVLSLFGKYSFTIGFVAFMNSLGIIISALILKSSGIIFLSIYAFMMLAYGAVSSYTSKISGKKVTLTKEIASLVVLIVFGLLHIINSY
;
A
#
# COMPACT_ATOMS: atom_id res chain seq x y z
N MET A 1 -1.54 -41.08 -23.85
CA MET A 1 -2.03 -41.26 -22.47
C MET A 1 -2.09 -39.90 -21.79
N PRO A 2 -3.28 -39.35 -21.47
CA PRO A 2 -3.37 -38.11 -20.70
C PRO A 2 -2.84 -38.36 -19.28
N LYS A 3 -1.91 -37.54 -18.80
CA LYS A 3 -1.47 -37.54 -17.41
C LYS A 3 -2.70 -37.22 -16.55
N LYS A 4 -3.10 -38.13 -15.66
CA LYS A 4 -4.01 -37.83 -14.56
C LYS A 4 -3.33 -36.75 -13.71
N GLU A 5 -3.69 -35.49 -13.92
CA GLU A 5 -3.38 -34.43 -12.94
C GLU A 5 -3.96 -34.85 -11.59
N SER A 6 -3.12 -34.84 -10.56
CA SER A 6 -3.52 -35.32 -9.25
C SER A 6 -4.54 -34.35 -8.66
N SER A 7 -5.52 -34.87 -7.90
CA SER A 7 -6.50 -34.04 -7.19
C SER A 7 -5.87 -33.05 -6.20
N GLU A 8 -4.60 -33.25 -5.83
CA GLU A 8 -3.81 -32.34 -5.00
C GLU A 8 -3.31 -31.11 -5.78
N ASP A 9 -2.93 -31.29 -7.05
CA ASP A 9 -2.51 -30.18 -7.91
C ASP A 9 -3.68 -29.23 -8.20
N PHE A 10 -4.87 -29.79 -8.45
CA PHE A 10 -6.10 -29.02 -8.66
C PHE A 10 -6.47 -28.17 -7.43
N LYS A 11 -6.43 -28.76 -6.23
CA LYS A 11 -6.68 -28.05 -4.95
C LYS A 11 -5.66 -26.96 -4.67
N LYS A 12 -4.40 -27.14 -5.11
CA LYS A 12 -3.33 -26.16 -4.92
C LYS A 12 -3.51 -24.97 -5.86
N GLU A 13 -3.87 -25.19 -7.12
CA GLU A 13 -4.17 -24.13 -8.08
C GLU A 13 -5.40 -23.31 -7.68
N GLU A 14 -6.44 -23.96 -7.17
CA GLU A 14 -7.65 -23.29 -6.68
C GLU A 14 -7.34 -22.35 -5.51
N LYS A 15 -6.52 -22.81 -4.54
CA LYS A 15 -6.05 -21.96 -3.42
C LYS A 15 -5.19 -20.79 -3.89
N ILE A 16 -4.29 -21.00 -4.84
CA ILE A 16 -3.45 -19.92 -5.40
C ILE A 16 -4.32 -18.90 -6.13
N SER A 17 -5.33 -19.35 -6.87
CA SER A 17 -6.29 -18.50 -7.58
C SER A 17 -7.14 -17.66 -6.61
N ALA A 18 -7.63 -18.25 -5.52
CA ALA A 18 -8.40 -17.53 -4.52
C ALA A 18 -7.60 -16.41 -3.84
N ILE A 19 -6.34 -16.68 -3.47
CA ILE A 19 -5.45 -15.69 -2.86
C ILE A 19 -5.12 -14.56 -3.84
N ALA A 20 -4.85 -14.89 -5.11
CA ALA A 20 -4.59 -13.89 -6.14
C ALA A 20 -5.80 -12.97 -6.35
N ASN A 21 -7.02 -13.55 -6.42
CA ASN A 21 -8.25 -12.79 -6.55
C ASN A 21 -8.49 -11.86 -5.35
N ALA A 22 -8.29 -12.33 -4.12
CA ALA A 22 -8.40 -11.49 -2.94
C ALA A 22 -7.45 -10.28 -2.99
N HIS A 23 -6.19 -10.49 -3.38
CA HIS A 23 -5.22 -9.40 -3.54
C HIS A 23 -5.63 -8.39 -4.63
N VAL A 24 -6.13 -8.87 -5.77
CA VAL A 24 -6.61 -8.00 -6.85
C VAL A 24 -7.78 -7.15 -6.37
N THR A 25 -8.79 -7.76 -5.74
CA THR A 25 -9.95 -7.06 -5.20
C THR A 25 -9.53 -5.98 -4.21
N THR A 26 -8.67 -6.30 -3.24
CA THR A 26 -8.16 -5.31 -2.27
C THR A 26 -7.45 -4.15 -2.96
N ASN A 27 -6.57 -4.42 -3.93
CA ASN A 27 -5.84 -3.36 -4.63
C ASN A 27 -6.79 -2.47 -5.46
N VAL A 28 -7.82 -3.05 -6.09
CA VAL A 28 -8.86 -2.31 -6.84
C VAL A 28 -9.64 -1.39 -5.91
N THR A 29 -10.04 -1.87 -4.72
CA THR A 29 -10.71 -1.03 -3.73
C THR A 29 -9.83 0.16 -3.33
N PHE A 30 -8.55 -0.07 -3.03
CA PHE A 30 -7.62 1.02 -2.69
C PHE A 30 -7.41 2.00 -3.85
N LEU A 31 -7.32 1.51 -5.09
CA LEU A 31 -7.26 2.36 -6.27
C LEU A 31 -8.50 3.26 -6.36
N PHE A 32 -9.70 2.69 -6.21
CA PHE A 32 -10.95 3.43 -6.27
C PHE A 32 -11.03 4.51 -5.17
N VAL A 33 -10.64 4.15 -3.94
CA VAL A 33 -10.58 5.10 -2.82
C VAL A 33 -9.57 6.22 -3.12
N ALA A 34 -8.38 5.90 -3.63
CA ALA A 34 -7.37 6.91 -3.97
C ALA A 34 -7.83 7.88 -5.06
N VAL A 35 -8.47 7.38 -6.13
CA VAL A 35 -9.05 8.21 -7.20
C VAL A 35 -10.18 9.08 -6.67
N THR A 36 -11.05 8.52 -5.82
CA THR A 36 -12.16 9.26 -5.20
C THR A 36 -11.62 10.38 -4.32
N LEU A 37 -10.60 10.09 -3.50
CA LEU A 37 -9.96 11.06 -2.63
C LEU A 37 -9.28 12.18 -3.44
N LEU A 38 -8.58 11.83 -4.52
CA LEU A 38 -7.96 12.81 -5.42
C LEU A 38 -9.03 13.72 -6.05
N THR A 39 -10.13 13.13 -6.55
CA THR A 39 -11.25 13.87 -7.13
C THR A 39 -11.87 14.82 -6.10
N PHE A 40 -12.08 14.35 -4.87
CA PHE A 40 -12.58 15.15 -3.76
C PHE A 40 -11.66 16.34 -3.45
N VAL A 41 -10.34 16.12 -3.35
CA VAL A 41 -9.35 17.18 -3.09
C VAL A 41 -9.38 18.23 -4.20
N VAL A 42 -9.39 17.79 -5.46
CA VAL A 42 -9.46 18.67 -6.64
C VAL A 42 -10.75 19.50 -6.65
N THR A 43 -11.88 18.91 -6.23
CA THR A 43 -13.20 19.53 -6.37
C THR A 43 -13.54 20.48 -5.22
N ILE A 44 -13.29 20.06 -3.97
CA ILE A 44 -13.81 20.77 -2.78
C ILE A 44 -12.77 21.71 -2.17
N LYS A 45 -11.48 21.41 -2.32
CA LYS A 45 -10.38 22.18 -1.73
C LYS A 45 -9.31 22.44 -2.77
N ASN A 46 -9.68 23.14 -3.84
CA ASN A 46 -8.73 23.57 -4.87
C ASN A 46 -7.58 24.43 -4.28
N GLU A 47 -7.80 25.06 -3.13
CA GLU A 47 -6.74 25.73 -2.36
C GLU A 47 -5.70 24.76 -1.77
N LEU A 48 -6.10 23.56 -1.28
CA LEU A 48 -5.15 22.51 -0.91
C LEU A 48 -4.36 22.04 -2.12
N PHE A 49 -5.05 21.93 -3.27
CA PHE A 49 -4.46 21.52 -4.54
C PHE A 49 -3.35 22.49 -4.98
N LEU A 50 -3.58 23.80 -4.88
CA LEU A 50 -2.62 24.83 -5.27
C LEU A 50 -1.47 24.98 -4.27
N ARG A 51 -1.73 24.73 -2.98
CA ARG A 51 -0.76 24.97 -1.91
C ARG A 51 0.16 23.78 -1.65
N ASP A 52 -0.30 22.54 -1.82
CA ASP A 52 0.41 21.36 -1.36
C ASP A 52 0.69 20.33 -2.48
N GLN A 53 1.72 20.63 -3.28
CA GLN A 53 2.16 19.76 -4.38
C GLN A 53 2.59 18.36 -3.91
N LEU A 54 3.01 18.23 -2.66
CA LEU A 54 3.40 16.95 -2.09
C LEU A 54 2.20 16.02 -1.97
N LEU A 55 1.06 16.53 -1.49
CA LEU A 55 -0.19 15.77 -1.40
C LEU A 55 -0.59 15.20 -2.77
N LEU A 56 -0.54 16.02 -3.82
CA LEU A 56 -0.90 15.61 -5.18
C LEU A 56 0.03 14.55 -5.73
N THR A 57 1.33 14.76 -5.54
CA THR A 57 2.35 13.83 -6.01
C THR A 57 2.16 12.47 -5.32
N GLN A 58 1.88 12.46 -4.02
CA GLN A 58 1.62 11.22 -3.28
C GLN A 58 0.35 10.52 -3.74
N LEU A 59 -0.76 11.22 -3.93
CA LEU A 59 -2.00 10.62 -4.42
C LEU A 59 -1.85 10.09 -5.86
N GLY A 60 -1.22 10.85 -6.75
CA GLY A 60 -0.95 10.45 -8.13
C GLY A 60 -0.06 9.19 -8.19
N ILE A 61 1.05 9.18 -7.44
CA ILE A 61 1.93 8.01 -7.34
C ILE A 61 1.17 6.80 -6.76
N SER A 62 0.32 7.00 -5.74
CA SER A 62 -0.48 5.93 -5.14
C SER A 62 -1.38 5.26 -6.16
N ILE A 63 -2.09 6.05 -6.98
CA ILE A 63 -2.97 5.56 -8.05
C ILE A 63 -2.18 4.74 -9.07
N ILE A 64 -1.06 5.26 -9.56
CA ILE A 64 -0.19 4.56 -10.54
C ILE A 64 0.30 3.23 -9.97
N LEU A 65 0.75 3.23 -8.71
CA LEU A 65 1.30 2.04 -8.07
C LEU A 65 0.23 0.99 -7.73
N PHE A 66 -0.97 1.40 -7.36
CA PHE A 66 -2.09 0.47 -7.18
C PHE A 66 -2.52 -0.14 -8.50
N ALA A 67 -2.64 0.65 -9.58
CA ALA A 67 -2.93 0.15 -10.91
C ALA A 67 -1.87 -0.88 -11.36
N TYR A 68 -0.59 -0.54 -11.24
CA TYR A 68 0.50 -1.46 -11.56
C TYR A 68 0.45 -2.75 -10.71
N SER A 69 0.18 -2.63 -9.40
CA SER A 69 0.04 -3.79 -8.51
C SER A 69 -1.12 -4.70 -8.91
N ILE A 70 -2.23 -4.15 -9.41
CA ILE A 70 -3.34 -4.94 -9.94
C ILE A 70 -2.88 -5.72 -11.17
N PHE A 71 -2.29 -5.05 -12.15
CA PHE A 71 -1.80 -5.71 -13.37
C PHE A 71 -0.80 -6.82 -13.05
N ALA A 72 0.20 -6.54 -12.21
CA ALA A 72 1.26 -7.48 -11.84
C ALA A 72 0.77 -8.71 -11.06
N ARG A 73 -0.41 -8.66 -10.43
CA ARG A 73 -1.01 -9.77 -9.65
C ARG A 73 -2.23 -10.40 -10.30
N SER A 74 -2.79 -9.77 -11.32
CA SER A 74 -3.89 -10.32 -12.09
C SER A 74 -3.40 -11.48 -12.98
N LYS A 75 -4.29 -12.44 -13.25
CA LYS A 75 -4.05 -13.49 -14.27
C LYS A 75 -4.03 -12.95 -15.71
N LEU A 76 -4.22 -11.63 -15.92
CA LEU A 76 -4.30 -11.01 -17.24
C LEU A 76 -2.99 -11.11 -18.03
N ILE A 77 -1.86 -11.20 -17.33
CA ILE A 77 -0.56 -11.48 -17.94
C ILE A 77 -0.40 -13.00 -17.83
N GLY A 78 -0.72 -13.72 -18.90
CA GLY A 78 -0.83 -15.20 -18.97
C GLY A 78 0.41 -16.03 -18.58
N SER A 79 1.40 -15.42 -17.95
CA SER A 79 2.57 -16.06 -17.36
C SER A 79 2.82 -15.47 -15.98
N TYR A 80 2.53 -16.24 -14.92
CA TYR A 80 2.84 -15.87 -13.54
C TYR A 80 4.36 -15.81 -13.35
N ASN A 81 4.95 -14.62 -13.50
CA ASN A 81 6.37 -14.40 -13.26
C ASN A 81 6.59 -14.00 -11.80
N ARG A 82 7.38 -14.79 -11.06
CA ARG A 82 7.71 -14.53 -9.65
C ARG A 82 8.29 -13.13 -9.43
N VAL A 83 9.08 -12.63 -10.37
CA VAL A 83 9.67 -11.29 -10.33
C VAL A 83 8.59 -10.23 -10.45
N LEU A 84 7.67 -10.37 -11.40
CA LEU A 84 6.56 -9.43 -11.60
C LEU A 84 5.62 -9.40 -10.38
N SER A 85 5.30 -10.56 -9.80
CA SER A 85 4.51 -10.67 -8.57
C SER A 85 5.20 -10.00 -7.38
N LEU A 86 6.52 -10.10 -7.27
CA LEU A 86 7.32 -9.37 -6.27
C LEU A 86 7.25 -7.86 -6.49
N PHE A 87 7.44 -7.38 -7.72
CA PHE A 87 7.29 -5.95 -8.04
C PHE A 87 5.88 -5.44 -7.69
N GLY A 88 4.82 -6.16 -8.05
CA GLY A 88 3.45 -5.83 -7.64
C GLY A 88 3.27 -5.79 -6.11
N LYS A 89 4.01 -6.61 -5.35
CA LYS A 89 4.03 -6.54 -3.88
C LYS A 89 4.69 -5.28 -3.34
N TYR A 90 5.79 -4.85 -3.94
CA TYR A 90 6.46 -3.61 -3.54
C TYR A 90 5.67 -2.38 -3.96
N SER A 91 5.15 -2.34 -5.19
CA SER A 91 4.32 -1.23 -5.69
C SER A 91 3.11 -0.99 -4.80
N PHE A 92 2.39 -2.04 -4.41
CA PHE A 92 1.27 -1.89 -3.47
C PHE A 92 1.69 -1.23 -2.16
N THR A 93 2.80 -1.65 -1.57
CA THR A 93 3.21 -1.10 -0.28
C THR A 93 3.68 0.33 -0.39
N ILE A 94 4.47 0.68 -1.42
CA ILE A 94 4.89 2.06 -1.63
C ILE A 94 3.66 2.95 -1.89
N GLY A 95 2.73 2.49 -2.73
CA GLY A 95 1.48 3.20 -3.01
C GLY A 95 0.60 3.34 -1.76
N PHE A 96 0.54 2.31 -0.91
CA PHE A 96 -0.20 2.36 0.34
C PHE A 96 0.39 3.35 1.35
N VAL A 97 1.71 3.41 1.49
CA VAL A 97 2.38 4.38 2.36
C VAL A 97 2.13 5.81 1.88
N ALA A 98 2.27 6.06 0.57
CA ALA A 98 1.98 7.37 -0.02
C ALA A 98 0.50 7.75 0.18
N PHE A 99 -0.41 6.80 0.05
CA PHE A 99 -1.84 7.00 0.29
C PHE A 99 -2.13 7.33 1.77
N MET A 100 -1.53 6.62 2.72
CA MET A 100 -1.71 6.88 4.15
C MET A 100 -1.11 8.24 4.57
N ASN A 101 0.04 8.62 4.00
CA ASN A 101 0.58 9.97 4.17
C ASN A 101 -0.39 11.04 3.65
N SER A 102 -0.94 10.84 2.45
CA SER A 102 -1.92 11.75 1.85
C SER A 102 -3.15 11.90 2.74
N LEU A 103 -3.66 10.81 3.30
CA LEU A 103 -4.76 10.85 4.27
C LEU A 103 -4.38 11.64 5.53
N GLY A 104 -3.19 11.44 6.07
CA GLY A 104 -2.71 12.20 7.23
C GLY A 104 -2.67 13.71 6.96
N ILE A 105 -2.16 14.11 5.79
CA ILE A 105 -2.13 15.52 5.36
C ILE A 105 -3.55 16.07 5.23
N ILE A 106 -4.45 15.35 4.55
CA ILE A 106 -5.86 15.76 4.39
C ILE A 106 -6.55 15.91 5.74
N ILE A 107 -6.39 14.95 6.66
CA ILE A 107 -6.96 15.01 8.02
C ILE A 107 -6.41 16.23 8.76
N SER A 108 -5.10 16.49 8.66
CA SER A 108 -4.45 17.63 9.31
C SER A 108 -5.01 18.97 8.82
N ALA A 109 -5.35 19.03 7.53
CA ALA A 109 -5.83 20.24 6.88
C ALA A 109 -7.34 20.47 7.01
N LEU A 110 -8.15 19.41 7.13
CA LEU A 110 -9.61 19.50 7.20
C LEU A 110 -10.17 19.52 8.62
N ILE A 111 -9.48 18.88 9.58
CA ILE A 111 -9.98 18.75 10.95
C ILE A 111 -9.12 19.61 11.88
N LEU A 112 -7.97 19.08 12.30
CA LEU A 112 -7.00 19.74 13.18
C LEU A 112 -5.62 19.17 12.86
N LYS A 113 -4.58 20.03 12.90
CA LYS A 113 -3.18 19.63 12.70
C LYS A 113 -2.80 18.42 13.56
N SER A 114 -3.17 18.47 14.84
CA SER A 114 -2.91 17.41 15.81
C SER A 114 -3.56 16.07 15.44
N SER A 115 -4.76 16.08 14.85
CA SER A 115 -5.44 14.85 14.41
C SER A 115 -4.66 14.12 13.32
N GLY A 116 -4.06 14.85 12.37
CA GLY A 116 -3.22 14.25 11.32
C GLY A 116 -1.92 13.67 11.89
N ILE A 117 -1.29 14.37 12.83
CA ILE A 117 -0.08 13.88 13.54
C ILE A 117 -0.41 12.60 14.33
N ILE A 118 -1.52 12.61 15.09
CA ILE A 118 -1.97 11.45 15.87
C ILE A 118 -2.25 10.27 14.94
N PHE A 119 -2.96 10.51 13.84
CA PHE A 119 -3.26 9.48 12.84
C PHE A 119 -2.00 8.83 12.27
N LEU A 120 -1.04 9.63 11.79
CA LEU A 120 0.21 9.11 11.24
C LEU A 120 1.09 8.45 12.31
N SER A 121 1.08 8.94 13.54
CA SER A 121 1.84 8.34 14.66
C SER A 121 1.27 6.98 15.05
N ILE A 122 -0.06 6.85 15.13
CA ILE A 122 -0.73 5.56 15.36
C ILE A 122 -0.39 4.59 14.23
N TYR A 123 -0.45 5.05 12.98
CA TYR A 123 -0.12 4.20 11.84
C TYR A 123 1.36 3.76 11.85
N ALA A 124 2.30 4.66 12.16
CA ALA A 124 3.71 4.34 12.34
C ALA A 124 3.91 3.27 13.43
N PHE A 125 3.22 3.41 14.56
CA PHE A 125 3.24 2.44 15.64
C PHE A 125 2.68 1.08 15.19
N MET A 126 1.56 1.05 14.46
CA MET A 126 0.99 -0.19 13.91
C MET A 126 1.95 -0.88 12.94
N MET A 127 2.67 -0.12 12.10
CA MET A 127 3.70 -0.68 11.20
C MET A 127 4.85 -1.34 11.98
N LEU A 128 5.35 -0.68 13.03
CA LEU A 128 6.41 -1.21 13.88
C LEU A 128 5.94 -2.47 14.64
N ALA A 129 4.74 -2.43 15.21
CA ALA A 129 4.14 -3.57 15.90
C ALA A 129 3.99 -4.76 14.95
N TYR A 130 3.50 -4.53 13.73
CA TYR A 130 3.40 -5.58 12.72
C TYR A 130 4.77 -6.16 12.33
N GLY A 131 5.78 -5.30 12.11
CA GLY A 131 7.15 -5.74 11.81
C GLY A 131 7.78 -6.56 12.95
N ALA A 132 7.52 -6.19 14.20
CA ALA A 132 7.97 -6.90 15.39
C ALA A 132 7.33 -8.31 15.50
N VAL A 133 6.01 -8.40 15.31
CA VAL A 133 5.27 -9.67 15.29
C VAL A 133 5.77 -10.56 14.15
N SER A 134 5.88 -10.01 12.94
CA SER A 134 6.38 -10.72 11.77
C SER A 134 7.80 -11.27 11.99
N SER A 135 8.65 -10.49 12.65
CA SER A 135 10.02 -10.89 12.99
C SER A 135 10.05 -12.03 14.00
N TYR A 136 9.20 -11.94 15.04
CA TYR A 136 9.08 -12.99 16.05
C TYR A 136 8.59 -14.31 15.43
N THR A 137 7.53 -14.30 14.63
CA THR A 137 6.98 -15.50 13.95
C THR A 137 7.99 -16.12 12.97
N SER A 138 8.76 -15.28 12.28
CA SER A 138 9.76 -15.77 11.32
C SER A 138 10.98 -16.38 12.00
N LYS A 139 11.39 -15.84 13.16
CA LYS A 139 12.44 -16.43 14.01
C LYS A 139 12.04 -17.84 14.47
N ILE A 140 10.77 -18.03 14.84
CA ILE A 140 10.23 -19.35 15.22
C ILE A 140 10.20 -20.30 14.02
N SER A 141 9.87 -19.82 12.82
CA SER A 141 9.79 -20.65 11.60
C SER A 141 11.11 -20.81 10.82
N GLY A 142 12.22 -20.25 11.31
CA GLY A 142 13.53 -20.30 10.64
C GLY A 142 13.61 -19.51 9.32
N LYS A 143 12.63 -18.64 9.02
CA LYS A 143 12.60 -17.85 7.78
C LYS A 143 13.35 -16.53 7.95
N LYS A 144 14.13 -16.15 6.93
CA LYS A 144 14.77 -14.82 6.89
C LYS A 144 13.72 -13.73 6.74
N VAL A 145 13.76 -12.75 7.65
CA VAL A 145 12.93 -11.55 7.63
C VAL A 145 13.70 -10.43 6.95
N THR A 146 13.07 -9.76 5.99
CA THR A 146 13.58 -8.52 5.41
C THR A 146 12.80 -7.34 6.00
N LEU A 147 13.31 -6.78 7.10
CA LEU A 147 12.79 -5.56 7.75
C LEU A 147 13.02 -4.28 6.92
N THR A 148 13.83 -4.37 5.86
CA THR A 148 14.22 -3.23 5.03
C THR A 148 13.02 -2.51 4.41
N LYS A 149 11.98 -3.26 4.04
CA LYS A 149 10.75 -2.70 3.47
C LYS A 149 9.95 -1.90 4.51
N GLU A 150 9.83 -2.41 5.73
CA GLU A 150 9.10 -1.73 6.81
C GLU A 150 9.84 -0.47 7.25
N ILE A 151 11.17 -0.55 7.38
CA ILE A 151 12.02 0.61 7.71
C ILE A 151 11.93 1.67 6.61
N ALA A 152 12.07 1.30 5.33
CA ALA A 152 11.94 2.24 4.23
C ALA A 152 10.56 2.91 4.19
N SER A 153 9.50 2.14 4.44
CA SER A 153 8.13 2.65 4.53
C SER A 153 7.95 3.63 5.69
N LEU A 154 8.54 3.33 6.85
CA LEU A 154 8.53 4.18 8.02
C LEU A 154 9.27 5.50 7.77
N VAL A 155 10.43 5.44 7.11
CA VAL A 155 11.20 6.64 6.72
C VAL A 155 10.37 7.51 5.78
N VAL A 156 9.74 6.93 4.76
CA VAL A 156 8.85 7.67 3.85
C VAL A 156 7.68 8.31 4.60
N LEU A 157 7.10 7.59 5.57
CA LEU A 157 6.02 8.11 6.39
C LEU A 157 6.44 9.28 7.26
N ILE A 158 7.59 9.17 7.93
CA ILE A 158 8.10 10.22 8.80
C ILE A 158 8.48 11.45 7.96
N VAL A 159 9.26 11.27 6.89
CA VAL A 159 9.81 12.38 6.10
C VAL A 159 8.72 13.10 5.31
N PHE A 160 7.87 12.37 4.60
CA PHE A 160 6.88 12.97 3.70
C PHE A 160 5.48 13.12 4.31
N GLY A 161 5.27 12.61 5.52
CA GLY A 161 4.01 12.72 6.26
C GLY A 161 4.19 13.56 7.52
N LEU A 162 4.78 12.98 8.56
CA LEU A 162 4.88 13.62 9.88
C LEU A 162 5.67 14.93 9.86
N LEU A 163 6.89 14.93 9.31
CA LEU A 163 7.71 16.14 9.21
C LEU A 163 7.05 17.20 8.35
N HIS A 164 6.42 16.79 7.24
CA HIS A 164 5.65 17.70 6.40
C HIS A 164 4.53 18.38 7.19
N ILE A 165 3.70 17.62 7.90
CA ILE A 165 2.60 18.20 8.70
C ILE A 165 3.14 19.10 9.82
N ILE A 166 4.23 18.70 10.50
CA ILE A 166 4.86 19.50 11.55
C ILE A 166 5.33 20.85 10.99
N ASN A 167 6.02 20.84 9.86
CA ASN A 167 6.58 22.04 9.22
C ASN A 167 5.57 22.84 8.40
N SER A 168 4.43 22.25 8.01
CA SER A 168 3.44 22.90 7.16
C SER A 168 2.53 23.85 7.94
N TYR A 169 3.12 24.79 8.68
CA TYR A 169 2.46 25.97 9.28
C TYR A 169 3.46 27.12 9.30
#